data_AF-A0A8J5QIB2-F1
#
_entry.id   AF-A0A8J5QIB2-F1
#
_cell.length_a   1.000
_cell.length_b   1.000
_cell.length_c   1.000
_cell.angle_alpha   90.00
_cell.angle_beta   90.00
_cell.angle_gamma   90.00
#
_symmetry.space_group_name_H-M   'P 1'
#
loop_
_entity.id
_entity.type
_entity.pdbx_description
1 polymer ?
#
loop_
_entity_poly.entity_id
_entity_poly.type
_entity_poly.pdbx_seq_one_letter_code
_entity_poly.pdbx_strand_id
1 'polypeptide(L)'
;MSEINHEGDNNGSAGPSSPQETQAPSDNAPPRTKTTPQPKKSKKQRKPQTEEEYAQQLELWEKSGPTINDDTWLFKDLDLLDSNKKIDRVKILHACERMYYESNWKRCLELIEIGEKVFEVDLDEVGQELKEGLDKQRKRVRKSAKLERHVVDLYNIKTRCLERMQESEQ
;
A
#
# COMPACT_ATOMS: atom_id res chain seq x y z
N MET A 1 -50.03 16.70 3.92
CA MET A 1 -49.64 15.81 5.01
C MET A 1 -50.07 14.42 4.59
N SER A 2 -49.11 13.59 4.18
CA SER A 2 -49.35 12.25 3.64
C SER A 2 -48.37 11.32 4.34
N GLU A 3 -48.92 10.49 5.24
CA GLU A 3 -48.19 9.49 6.02
C GLU A 3 -47.86 8.30 5.13
N ILE A 4 -46.58 7.91 5.07
CA ILE A 4 -46.10 6.69 4.41
C ILE A 4 -45.63 5.76 5.53
N ASN A 5 -46.39 4.69 5.75
CA ASN A 5 -46.03 3.61 6.67
C ASN A 5 -44.89 2.76 6.08
N HIS A 6 -43.86 2.53 6.89
CA HIS A 6 -42.73 1.65 6.59
C HIS A 6 -42.90 0.39 7.45
N GLU A 7 -43.35 -0.71 6.84
CA GLU A 7 -43.26 -2.04 7.44
C GLU A 7 -42.01 -2.73 6.89
N GLY A 8 -41.09 -3.05 7.80
CA GLY A 8 -39.93 -3.85 7.50
C GLY A 8 -40.25 -5.33 7.63
N ASP A 9 -39.60 -6.15 6.82
CA ASP A 9 -39.53 -7.58 7.04
C ASP A 9 -38.07 -8.08 7.00
N ASN A 10 -37.71 -8.60 8.17
CA ASN A 10 -36.45 -9.20 8.55
C ASN A 10 -36.62 -10.71 8.37
N ASN A 11 -35.88 -11.34 7.46
CA ASN A 11 -35.91 -12.80 7.38
C ASN A 11 -34.51 -13.38 7.14
N GLY A 12 -33.90 -13.85 8.23
CA GLY A 12 -32.70 -14.67 8.23
C GLY A 12 -33.07 -16.14 8.09
N SER A 13 -32.58 -16.80 7.04
CA SER A 13 -32.67 -18.24 6.90
C SER A 13 -31.37 -18.92 7.34
N ALA A 14 -31.52 -19.80 8.34
CA ALA A 14 -30.52 -20.73 8.83
C ALA A 14 -30.24 -21.84 7.80
N GLY A 15 -28.96 -22.20 7.66
CA GLY A 15 -28.51 -23.39 6.92
C GLY A 15 -28.24 -24.57 7.87
N PRO A 16 -28.44 -25.82 7.42
CA PRO A 16 -28.51 -27.00 8.30
C PRO A 16 -27.17 -27.72 8.54
N SER A 17 -27.19 -28.52 9.62
CA SER A 17 -26.12 -29.33 10.21
C SER A 17 -25.56 -30.48 9.36
N SER A 18 -24.33 -30.86 9.74
CA SER A 18 -23.45 -32.03 9.50
C SER A 18 -23.99 -33.35 8.94
N PRO A 19 -23.06 -34.20 8.46
CA PRO A 19 -22.85 -35.51 9.10
C PRO A 19 -21.41 -35.77 9.59
N GLN A 20 -21.30 -36.55 10.68
CA GLN A 20 -20.07 -37.11 11.27
C GLN A 20 -19.59 -38.35 10.49
N GLU A 21 -18.27 -38.57 10.46
CA GLU A 21 -17.70 -39.91 10.31
C GLU A 21 -16.47 -40.09 11.23
N THR A 22 -16.38 -41.29 11.79
CA THR A 22 -15.57 -41.74 12.93
C THR A 22 -14.30 -42.44 12.45
N GLN A 23 -13.12 -42.13 13.02
CA GLN A 23 -11.95 -43.03 12.97
C GLN A 23 -11.17 -43.05 14.30
N ALA A 24 -10.62 -44.24 14.57
CA ALA A 24 -10.15 -44.83 15.82
C ALA A 24 -8.82 -44.26 16.38
N PRO A 25 -8.41 -44.61 17.62
CA PRO A 25 -7.28 -43.99 18.32
C PRO A 25 -5.95 -44.63 17.94
N SER A 26 -4.95 -43.81 17.60
CA SER A 26 -3.56 -44.24 17.47
C SER A 26 -2.72 -43.60 18.57
N ASP A 27 -2.22 -44.47 19.45
CA ASP A 27 -1.23 -44.17 20.48
C ASP A 27 0.11 -43.77 19.84
N ASN A 28 0.43 -42.48 19.89
CA ASN A 28 1.79 -41.96 20.02
C ASN A 28 1.76 -40.42 20.17
N ALA A 29 1.63 -39.94 21.41
CA ALA A 29 1.70 -38.52 21.71
C ALA A 29 3.05 -38.16 22.36
N PRO A 30 3.86 -37.25 21.78
CA PRO A 30 5.04 -36.67 22.45
C PRO A 30 4.62 -35.73 23.60
N PRO A 31 5.52 -35.43 24.55
CA PRO A 31 5.18 -34.74 25.79
C PRO A 31 4.63 -33.33 25.53
N ARG A 32 3.45 -33.10 26.13
CA ARG A 32 2.62 -31.90 26.08
C ARG A 32 3.38 -30.69 26.64
N THR A 33 3.91 -29.84 25.75
CA THR A 33 4.42 -28.52 26.14
C THR A 33 3.27 -27.67 26.66
N LYS A 34 3.50 -26.99 27.79
CA LYS A 34 2.54 -26.11 28.45
C LYS A 34 2.17 -24.96 27.49
N THR A 35 1.00 -25.04 26.88
CA THR A 35 0.42 -23.96 26.08
C THR A 35 0.08 -22.80 27.02
N THR A 36 0.85 -21.73 26.91
CA THR A 36 0.48 -20.41 27.42
C THR A 36 -0.89 -20.01 26.85
N PRO A 37 -1.81 -19.46 27.66
CA PRO A 37 -3.12 -19.05 27.17
C PRO A 37 -2.95 -17.93 26.14
N GLN A 38 -3.32 -18.19 24.89
CA GLN A 38 -3.33 -17.15 23.87
C GLN A 38 -4.41 -16.11 24.22
N PRO A 39 -4.10 -14.80 24.13
CA PRO A 39 -5.10 -13.76 24.36
C PRO A 39 -6.23 -13.92 23.34
N LYS A 40 -7.47 -14.02 23.84
CA LYS A 40 -8.67 -14.08 23.00
C LYS A 40 -8.69 -12.84 22.12
N LYS A 41 -8.60 -13.04 20.80
CA LYS A 41 -8.68 -11.95 19.82
C LYS A 41 -10.04 -11.27 19.99
N SER A 42 -10.04 -10.00 20.39
CA SER A 42 -11.26 -9.19 20.42
C SER A 42 -11.85 -9.13 19.01
N LYS A 43 -13.17 -9.26 18.90
CA LYS A 43 -13.87 -9.05 17.62
C LYS A 43 -13.60 -7.60 17.21
N LYS A 44 -12.97 -7.39 16.05
CA LYS A 44 -12.73 -6.06 15.49
C LYS A 44 -14.06 -5.40 15.20
N GLN A 45 -14.50 -4.49 16.07
CA GLN A 45 -15.65 -3.63 15.82
C GLN A 45 -15.20 -2.43 14.98
N ARG A 46 -15.94 -2.13 13.92
CA ARG A 46 -15.68 -0.92 13.11
C ARG A 46 -16.11 0.30 13.94
N LYS A 47 -15.35 1.40 13.84
CA LYS A 47 -15.78 2.67 14.44
C LYS A 47 -17.04 3.15 13.73
N PRO A 48 -18.11 3.55 14.45
CA PRO A 48 -19.22 4.25 13.84
C PRO A 48 -18.73 5.62 13.33
N GLN A 49 -19.30 6.07 12.22
CA GLN A 49 -19.06 7.41 11.70
C GLN A 49 -19.77 8.44 12.59
N THR A 50 -19.13 9.57 12.86
CA THR A 50 -19.77 10.69 13.58
C THR A 50 -20.59 11.57 12.62
N GLU A 51 -21.56 12.31 13.15
CA GLU A 51 -22.35 13.28 12.36
C GLU A 51 -21.45 14.35 11.74
N GLU A 52 -20.41 14.78 12.45
CA GLU A 52 -19.41 15.74 11.96
C GLU A 52 -18.62 15.19 10.76
N GLU A 53 -18.21 13.92 10.81
CA GLU A 53 -17.53 13.25 9.69
C GLU A 53 -18.45 13.12 8.47
N TYR A 54 -19.75 12.86 8.68
CA TYR A 54 -20.73 12.79 7.61
C TYR A 54 -20.96 14.15 6.96
N ALA A 55 -21.16 15.21 7.75
CA ALA A 55 -21.31 16.57 7.26
C ALA A 55 -20.08 17.03 6.44
N GLN A 56 -18.87 16.72 6.91
CA GLN A 56 -17.64 17.01 6.16
C GLN A 56 -17.56 16.28 4.82
N GLN A 57 -17.97 15.01 4.77
CA GLN A 57 -18.01 14.26 3.52
C GLN A 57 -19.04 14.81 2.54
N LEU A 58 -20.20 15.22 3.04
CA LEU A 58 -21.24 15.83 2.23
C LEU A 58 -20.79 17.18 1.65
N GLU A 59 -20.16 18.03 2.46
CA GLU A 59 -19.56 19.29 2.01
C GLU A 59 -18.51 19.04 0.91
N LEU A 60 -17.64 18.05 1.12
CA LEU A 60 -16.63 17.68 0.12
C LEU A 60 -17.27 17.21 -1.17
N TRP A 61 -18.33 16.38 -1.08
CA TRP A 61 -19.08 15.90 -2.23
C TRP A 61 -19.73 17.03 -3.01
N GLU A 62 -20.38 17.97 -2.33
CA GLU A 62 -21.02 19.13 -2.97
C GLU A 62 -20.00 20.07 -3.61
N LYS A 63 -18.83 20.23 -2.99
CA LYS A 63 -17.81 21.18 -3.43
C LYS A 63 -16.95 20.66 -4.59
N SER A 64 -16.38 19.47 -4.47
CA SER A 64 -15.45 18.92 -5.47
C SER A 64 -16.08 17.84 -6.35
N GLY A 65 -17.22 17.29 -5.96
CA GLY A 65 -17.81 16.14 -6.61
C GLY A 65 -17.03 14.85 -6.36
N PRO A 66 -17.47 13.74 -6.98
CA PRO A 66 -16.73 12.48 -6.95
C PRO A 66 -15.41 12.59 -7.73
N THR A 67 -14.31 12.19 -7.11
CA THR A 67 -13.03 12.07 -7.79
C THR A 67 -13.02 10.82 -8.66
N ILE A 68 -13.00 10.99 -9.98
CA ILE A 68 -12.85 9.89 -10.94
C ILE A 68 -11.35 9.73 -11.24
N ASN A 69 -10.82 8.52 -11.05
CA ASN A 69 -9.46 8.18 -11.49
C ASN A 69 -9.48 8.00 -13.01
N ASP A 70 -9.02 9.00 -13.75
CA ASP A 70 -8.80 8.90 -15.20
C ASP A 70 -7.48 8.22 -15.53
N ASP A 71 -7.26 7.82 -16.79
CA ASP A 71 -6.05 7.09 -17.20
C ASP A 71 -4.74 7.87 -16.95
N THR A 72 -4.84 9.18 -16.75
CA THR A 72 -3.72 10.10 -16.52
C THR A 72 -3.49 10.44 -15.06
N TRP A 73 -4.34 9.96 -14.14
CA TRP A 73 -4.36 10.35 -12.73
C TRP A 73 -3.00 10.20 -12.06
N LEU A 74 -2.25 9.19 -12.49
CA LEU A 74 -0.94 8.83 -11.99
C LEU A 74 0.12 9.90 -12.26
N PHE A 75 -0.06 10.70 -13.33
CA PHE A 75 0.90 11.69 -13.81
C PHE A 75 0.49 13.13 -13.51
N LYS A 76 -0.67 13.35 -12.88
CA LYS A 76 -1.15 14.69 -12.48
C LYS A 76 -0.48 15.15 -11.19
N ASP A 77 -0.21 16.45 -11.09
CA ASP A 77 0.20 17.13 -9.84
C ASP A 77 1.43 16.49 -9.15
N LEU A 78 2.38 15.98 -9.94
CA LEU A 78 3.57 15.31 -9.40
C LEU A 78 4.50 16.27 -8.63
N ASP A 79 4.45 17.56 -8.93
CA ASP A 79 5.24 18.59 -8.24
C ASP A 79 4.68 18.95 -6.85
N LEU A 80 3.45 18.50 -6.53
CA LEU A 80 2.75 18.78 -5.27
C LEU A 80 2.79 17.61 -4.29
N LEU A 81 3.57 16.57 -4.58
CA LEU A 81 3.63 15.35 -3.77
C LEU A 81 4.34 15.59 -2.43
N ASP A 82 3.74 15.09 -1.36
CA ASP A 82 4.27 15.17 -0.01
C ASP A 82 4.86 13.82 0.43
N SER A 83 6.14 13.83 0.78
CA SER A 83 6.90 12.68 1.25
C SER A 83 6.30 12.02 2.50
N ASN A 84 5.54 12.76 3.30
CA ASN A 84 4.90 12.25 4.52
C ASN A 84 3.64 11.45 4.22
N LYS A 85 2.96 11.74 3.10
CA LYS A 85 1.74 11.04 2.68
C LYS A 85 2.08 9.75 1.96
N LYS A 86 1.58 8.63 2.49
CA LYS A 86 1.78 7.30 1.89
C LYS A 86 1.29 7.26 0.43
N ILE A 87 0.14 7.87 0.17
CA ILE A 87 -0.49 7.87 -1.16
C ILE A 87 0.46 8.52 -2.17
N ASP A 88 1.04 9.67 -1.83
CA ASP A 88 1.95 10.42 -2.70
C ASP A 88 3.25 9.65 -2.97
N ARG A 89 3.86 9.06 -1.92
CA ARG A 89 5.03 8.19 -2.07
C ARG A 89 4.77 7.01 -3.01
N VAL A 90 3.59 6.41 -2.92
CA VAL A 90 3.21 5.27 -3.74
C VAL A 90 2.86 5.72 -5.17
N LYS A 91 2.25 6.90 -5.32
CA LYS A 91 1.88 7.48 -6.61
C LYS A 91 3.10 7.68 -7.50
N ILE A 92 4.16 8.31 -6.98
CA ILE A 92 5.39 8.52 -7.78
C ILE A 92 6.06 7.19 -8.15
N LEU A 93 6.08 6.23 -7.23
CA LEU A 93 6.66 4.90 -7.49
C LEU A 93 5.90 4.19 -8.61
N HIS A 94 4.57 4.15 -8.53
CA HIS A 94 3.73 3.55 -9.57
C HIS A 94 3.84 4.29 -10.91
N ALA A 95 4.00 5.62 -10.90
CA ALA A 95 4.25 6.39 -12.11
C ALA A 95 5.54 5.93 -12.80
N CYS A 96 6.62 5.74 -12.03
CA CYS A 96 7.88 5.21 -12.54
C CYS A 96 7.73 3.78 -13.08
N GLU A 97 7.09 2.88 -12.32
CA GLU A 97 6.83 1.50 -12.74
C GLU A 97 6.04 1.45 -14.05
N ARG A 98 5.01 2.27 -14.20
CA ARG A 98 4.20 2.32 -15.42
C ARG A 98 5.05 2.70 -16.63
N MET A 99 5.83 3.78 -16.54
CA MET A 99 6.69 4.20 -17.67
C MET A 99 7.77 3.16 -17.99
N TYR A 100 8.27 2.45 -16.98
CA TYR A 100 9.18 1.32 -17.17
C TYR A 100 8.50 0.19 -17.97
N TYR A 101 7.31 -0.26 -17.58
CA TYR A 101 6.63 -1.33 -18.32
C TYR A 101 6.16 -0.90 -19.72
N GLU A 102 5.89 0.39 -19.93
CA GLU A 102 5.61 0.97 -21.24
C GLU A 102 6.87 1.18 -22.11
N SER A 103 8.05 0.77 -21.62
CA SER A 103 9.34 0.93 -22.30
C SER A 103 9.75 2.37 -22.62
N ASN A 104 9.15 3.33 -21.92
CA ASN A 104 9.51 4.74 -22.05
C ASN A 104 10.55 5.10 -20.99
N TRP A 105 11.77 4.62 -21.22
CA TRP A 105 12.90 4.74 -20.29
C TRP A 105 13.25 6.20 -19.97
N LYS A 106 13.21 7.08 -20.97
CA LYS A 106 13.50 8.51 -20.82
C LYS A 106 12.53 9.17 -19.84
N ARG A 107 11.23 8.97 -20.06
CA ARG A 107 10.21 9.52 -19.17
C ARG A 107 10.25 8.87 -17.78
N CYS A 108 10.61 7.59 -17.68
CA CYS A 108 10.81 6.94 -16.39
C CYS A 108 11.92 7.63 -15.58
N LEU A 109 13.06 7.95 -16.21
CA LEU A 109 14.16 8.66 -15.55
C LEU A 109 13.76 10.08 -15.11
N GLU A 110 13.01 10.83 -15.92
CA GLU A 110 12.47 12.14 -15.52
C GLU A 110 11.57 12.04 -14.27
N LEU A 111 10.74 10.99 -14.19
CA LEU A 111 9.90 10.76 -13.02
C LEU A 111 10.72 10.36 -11.78
N ILE A 112 11.84 9.66 -11.99
CA ILE A 112 12.76 9.30 -10.90
C ILE A 112 13.42 10.55 -10.30
N GLU A 113 13.78 11.55 -11.10
CA GLU A 113 14.29 12.83 -10.60
C GLU A 113 13.24 13.57 -9.75
N ILE A 114 11.95 13.46 -10.10
CA ILE A 114 10.87 13.98 -9.25
C ILE A 114 10.81 13.16 -7.95
N GLY A 115 10.93 11.84 -8.03
CA GLY A 115 11.00 10.96 -6.86
C GLY A 115 12.16 11.31 -5.91
N GLU A 116 13.35 11.59 -6.43
CA GLU A 116 14.53 12.05 -5.67
C GLU A 116 14.21 13.30 -4.86
N LYS A 117 13.54 14.29 -5.48
CA LYS A 117 13.08 15.51 -4.80
C LYS A 117 12.03 15.22 -3.74
N VAL A 118 11.03 14.40 -4.06
CA VAL A 118 9.96 14.04 -3.11
C VAL A 118 10.52 13.30 -1.90
N PHE A 119 11.50 12.42 -2.08
CA PHE A 119 12.07 11.66 -0.97
C PHE A 119 13.25 12.36 -0.26
N GLU A 120 13.69 13.50 -0.80
CA GLU A 120 14.88 14.23 -0.36
C GLU A 120 16.08 13.28 -0.26
N VAL A 121 16.38 12.61 -1.38
CA VAL A 121 17.50 11.67 -1.52
C VAL A 121 18.22 11.88 -2.82
N ASP A 122 19.52 11.61 -2.79
CA ASP A 122 20.32 11.36 -3.99
C ASP A 122 20.40 9.84 -4.18
N LEU A 123 19.87 9.30 -5.29
CA LEU A 123 19.89 7.86 -5.53
C LEU A 123 21.28 7.34 -5.91
N ASP A 124 22.19 8.19 -6.38
CA ASP A 124 23.55 7.77 -6.72
C ASP A 124 24.38 7.54 -5.45
N GLU A 125 24.21 8.40 -4.44
CA GLU A 125 24.75 8.19 -3.10
C GLU A 125 24.15 6.93 -2.44
N VAL A 126 22.83 6.76 -2.51
CA VAL A 126 22.15 5.56 -1.99
C VAL A 126 22.65 4.30 -2.69
N GLY A 127 22.92 4.37 -3.99
CA GLY A 127 23.48 3.27 -4.76
C GLY A 127 24.88 2.88 -4.30
N GLN A 128 25.74 3.86 -4.00
CA GLN A 128 27.06 3.62 -3.41
C GLN A 128 26.93 2.99 -2.02
N GLU A 129 26.07 3.53 -1.16
CA GLU A 129 25.80 2.95 0.17
C GLU A 129 25.22 1.53 0.10
N LEU A 130 24.35 1.23 -0.87
CA LEU A 130 23.81 -0.12 -1.05
C LEU A 130 24.88 -1.11 -1.53
N LYS A 131 25.79 -0.67 -2.41
CA LYS A 131 26.91 -1.49 -2.90
C LYS A 131 27.95 -1.73 -1.80
N GLU A 132 28.23 -0.73 -0.97
CA GLU A 132 29.21 -0.81 0.12
C GLU A 132 28.62 -1.36 1.44
N GLY A 133 27.29 -1.33 1.58
CA GLY A 133 26.56 -1.48 2.83
C GLY A 133 26.03 -2.88 3.15
N LEU A 134 26.65 -3.94 2.64
CA LEU A 134 26.55 -5.26 3.27
C LEU A 134 27.26 -5.31 4.64
N ASP A 135 28.17 -4.36 4.95
CA ASP A 135 29.02 -4.40 6.16
C ASP A 135 28.74 -3.35 7.25
N LYS A 136 27.88 -2.34 7.03
CA LYS A 136 27.72 -1.21 8.00
C LYS A 136 26.27 -0.82 8.27
N GLN A 137 25.47 -1.76 8.75
CA GLN A 137 24.04 -1.58 9.04
C GLN A 137 23.68 -0.66 10.24
N ARG A 138 24.53 0.29 10.66
CA ARG A 138 24.35 1.01 11.95
C ARG A 138 24.42 2.54 11.95
N LYS A 139 24.57 3.20 10.80
CA LYS A 139 24.50 4.68 10.74
C LYS A 139 23.46 5.11 9.72
N ARG A 140 22.16 4.95 10.02
CA ARG A 140 21.12 5.53 9.16
C ARG A 140 20.38 6.65 9.88
N VAL A 141 20.34 7.79 9.18
CA VAL A 141 19.41 8.90 9.37
C VAL A 141 18.02 8.33 9.65
N ARG A 142 17.28 8.90 10.61
CA ARG A 142 15.98 8.44 11.12
C ARG A 142 14.84 8.48 10.07
N LYS A 143 15.03 7.95 8.87
CA LYS A 143 13.94 7.72 7.91
C LYS A 143 13.19 6.46 8.36
N SER A 144 11.86 6.47 8.23
CA SER A 144 11.08 5.29 8.61
C SER A 144 11.45 4.11 7.70
N ALA A 145 11.48 2.88 8.21
CA ALA A 145 11.83 1.70 7.41
C ALA A 145 10.97 1.55 6.12
N LYS A 146 9.75 2.11 6.11
CA LYS A 146 8.88 2.13 4.94
C LYS A 146 9.36 3.11 3.87
N LEU A 147 9.88 4.26 4.29
CA LEU A 147 10.47 5.25 3.38
C LEU A 147 11.73 4.68 2.75
N GLU A 148 12.58 4.00 3.54
CA GLU A 148 13.78 3.32 3.02
C GLU A 148 13.43 2.32 1.91
N ARG A 149 12.37 1.53 2.09
CA ARG A 149 11.92 0.58 1.05
C ARG A 149 11.58 1.29 -0.27
N HIS A 150 10.82 2.38 -0.22
CA HIS A 150 10.43 3.11 -1.44
C HIS A 150 11.63 3.72 -2.16
N VAL A 151 12.62 4.21 -1.41
CA VAL A 151 13.86 4.73 -1.97
C VAL A 151 14.66 3.61 -2.66
N VAL A 152 14.75 2.43 -2.04
CA VAL A 152 15.40 1.26 -2.65
C VAL A 152 14.68 0.80 -3.92
N ASP A 153 13.34 0.74 -3.89
CA ASP A 153 12.54 0.38 -5.06
C ASP A 153 12.78 1.39 -6.21
N LEU A 154 12.83 2.69 -5.91
CA LEU A 154 13.11 3.73 -6.90
C LEU A 154 14.52 3.61 -7.50
N TYR A 155 15.53 3.36 -6.67
CA TYR A 155 16.91 3.09 -7.13
C TYR A 155 16.99 1.88 -8.07
N ASN A 156 16.29 0.79 -7.73
CA ASN A 156 16.26 -0.42 -8.56
C ASN A 156 15.63 -0.14 -9.93
N ILE A 157 14.57 0.67 -9.98
CA ILE A 157 13.96 1.10 -11.25
C ILE A 157 14.95 1.95 -12.05
N LYS A 158 15.62 2.94 -11.42
CA LYS A 158 16.66 3.78 -12.06
C LYS A 158 17.72 2.94 -12.73
N THR A 159 18.27 1.99 -11.98
CA THR A 159 19.34 1.10 -12.46
C THR A 159 18.90 0.29 -13.69
N ARG A 160 17.71 -0.33 -13.62
CA ARG A 160 17.16 -1.11 -14.74
C ARG A 160 16.84 -0.25 -15.96
N CYS A 161 16.35 0.97 -15.78
CA CYS A 161 16.11 1.90 -16.87
C CYS A 161 17.41 2.24 -17.62
N LEU A 162 18.48 2.51 -16.88
CA LEU A 162 19.79 2.82 -17.46
C LEU A 162 20.36 1.61 -18.22
N GLU A 163 20.28 0.41 -17.66
CA GLU A 163 20.68 -0.84 -18.34
C GLU A 163 19.90 -1.04 -19.65
N ARG A 164 18.56 -0.93 -19.60
CA ARG A 164 17.70 -1.09 -20.78
C ARG A 164 17.93 -0.05 -21.86
N MET A 165 18.22 1.19 -21.46
CA MET A 165 18.52 2.27 -22.41
C MET A 165 19.83 1.97 -23.16
N GLN A 166 20.87 1.52 -22.45
CA GLN A 166 22.14 1.12 -23.06
C GLN A 166 22.00 -0.10 -23.99
N GLU A 167 21.15 -1.06 -23.65
CA GLU A 167 20.84 -2.21 -24.51
C GLU A 167 20.09 -1.81 -25.79
N SER A 168 19.19 -0.82 -25.71
CA SER A 168 18.37 -0.39 -26.84
C SER A 168 19.10 0.47 -27.88
N GLU A 169 20.27 1.00 -27.51
CA GLU A 169 21.12 1.83 -28.38
C GLU A 169 22.18 1.02 -29.14
N GLN A 170 22.29 -0.29 -28.88
CA GLN A 170 23.17 -1.24 -29.58
C GLN A 170 22.42 -2.00 -30.68
#